data_AF-A0A1M5NK66-F1
#
_entry.id   AF-A0A1M5NK66-F1
#
_cell.length_a   1.000
_cell.length_b   1.000
_cell.length_c   1.000
_cell.angle_alpha   90.00
_cell.angle_beta   90.00
_cell.angle_gamma   90.00
#
_symmetry.space_group_name_H-M   'P 1'
#
loop_
_entity.id
_entity.type
_entity.pdbx_description
1 polymer ?
#
loop_
_entity_poly.entity_id
_entity_poly.type
_entity_poly.pdbx_seq_one_letter_code
_entity_poly.pdbx_strand_id
1 'polypeptide(L)'
;MKKLIFILFIVIFSSCEENNQSQKLMYNQLINYRDELKMNTISINGYIQTKIEKEKTYKSIIENRSRILLEYEKSFEKLKFKERDKIVKLRDSFNHKQKLHLHFDTSNYDDNVPDTIFNRLMEIDFYRIKIRFQDMYLLKHGCI
;
A
#
# COMPACT_ATOMS: atom_id res chain seq x y z
N MET A 1 18.89 -5.57 -46.95
CA MET A 1 18.11 -5.36 -45.72
C MET A 1 19.01 -5.40 -44.47
N LYS A 2 19.95 -4.46 -44.30
CA LYS A 2 20.76 -4.34 -43.06
C LYS A 2 21.04 -2.88 -42.65
N LYS A 3 20.46 -1.88 -43.34
CA LYS A 3 20.64 -0.45 -43.03
C LYS A 3 19.41 0.23 -42.41
N LEU A 4 18.26 -0.45 -42.35
CA LEU A 4 17.02 0.11 -41.80
C LEU A 4 16.87 -0.01 -40.28
N ILE A 5 17.74 -0.78 -39.60
CA ILE A 5 17.65 -0.98 -38.15
C ILE A 5 18.28 0.18 -37.37
N PHE A 6 19.23 0.91 -37.97
CA PHE A 6 19.91 2.02 -37.30
C PHE A 6 19.04 3.28 -37.15
N ILE A 7 17.99 3.44 -37.97
CA ILE A 7 17.08 4.58 -37.88
C ILE A 7 16.09 4.43 -36.71
N LEU A 8 15.73 3.19 -36.34
CA LEU A 8 14.81 2.94 -35.21
C LEU A 8 15.42 3.27 -33.84
N PHE A 9 16.75 3.22 -33.71
CA PHE A 9 17.42 3.55 -32.45
C PHE A 9 17.62 5.06 -32.23
N ILE A 10 17.45 5.88 -33.27
CA ILE A 10 17.60 7.34 -33.18
C ILE A 10 16.28 8.00 -32.73
N VAL A 11 15.12 7.40 -33.02
CA VAL A 11 13.81 7.95 -32.64
C VAL A 11 13.50 7.83 -31.14
N ILE A 12 14.16 6.92 -30.43
CA ILE A 12 13.94 6.72 -28.98
C ILE A 12 14.59 7.86 -28.15
N PHE A 13 15.52 8.62 -28.73
CA PHE A 13 16.17 9.76 -28.06
C PHE A 13 15.55 11.12 -28.39
N SER A 14 14.48 11.16 -29.20
CA SER A 14 13.79 12.42 -29.56
C SER A 14 12.54 12.75 -28.73
N SER A 15 12.09 11.92 -27.79
CA SER A 15 10.83 12.18 -27.05
C SER A 15 11.01 12.35 -25.54
N CYS A 16 11.67 13.43 -25.13
CA CYS A 16 11.54 13.93 -23.74
C CYS A 16 10.06 14.18 -23.33
N GLU A 17 9.16 14.44 -24.29
CA GLU A 17 7.74 14.67 -24.03
C GLU A 17 6.92 13.38 -23.77
N GLU A 18 7.19 12.28 -24.47
CA GLU A 18 6.48 11.00 -24.25
C GLU A 18 6.84 10.38 -22.89
N ASN A 19 8.10 10.51 -22.47
CA ASN A 19 8.54 10.06 -21.15
C ASN A 19 7.78 10.80 -20.03
N ASN A 20 7.55 12.10 -20.16
CA ASN A 20 6.83 12.89 -19.16
C ASN A 20 5.34 12.51 -19.08
N GLN A 21 4.69 12.24 -20.21
CA GLN A 21 3.30 11.77 -20.23
C GLN A 21 3.14 10.37 -19.62
N SER A 22 4.04 9.44 -19.95
CA SER A 22 4.01 8.08 -19.40
C SER A 22 4.23 8.05 -17.88
N GLN A 23 5.18 8.85 -17.37
CA GLN A 23 5.41 9.00 -15.93
C GLN A 23 4.19 9.59 -15.21
N LYS A 24 3.55 10.60 -15.80
CA LYS A 24 2.32 11.18 -15.27
C LYS A 24 1.17 10.16 -15.23
N LEU A 25 1.03 9.34 -16.28
CA LEU A 25 0.01 8.29 -16.34
C LEU A 25 0.24 7.23 -15.25
N MET A 26 1.48 6.75 -15.10
CA MET A 26 1.85 5.80 -14.06
C MET A 26 1.57 6.36 -12.66
N TYR A 27 1.96 7.61 -12.39
CA TYR A 27 1.70 8.25 -11.10
C TYR A 27 0.20 8.38 -10.81
N ASN A 28 -0.62 8.72 -11.82
CA ASN A 28 -2.07 8.76 -11.67
C ASN A 28 -2.68 7.39 -11.37
N GLN A 29 -2.15 6.32 -11.97
CA GLN A 29 -2.59 4.96 -11.65
C GLN A 29 -2.29 4.59 -10.19
N LEU A 30 -1.10 4.98 -9.67
CA LEU A 30 -0.77 4.79 -8.26
C LEU A 30 -1.72 5.56 -7.33
N ILE A 31 -2.06 6.79 -7.67
CA ILE A 31 -3.04 7.61 -6.95
C ILE A 31 -4.41 6.92 -6.91
N ASN A 32 -4.92 6.52 -8.07
CA ASN A 32 -6.24 5.92 -8.19
C ASN A 32 -6.32 4.62 -7.39
N TYR A 33 -5.30 3.77 -7.50
CA TYR A 33 -5.26 2.50 -6.79
C TYR A 33 -5.16 2.70 -5.27
N ARG A 34 -4.32 3.64 -4.81
CA ARG A 34 -4.28 4.02 -3.39
C ARG A 34 -5.66 4.49 -2.90
N ASP A 35 -6.34 5.33 -3.66
CA ASP A 35 -7.63 5.89 -3.27
C ASP A 35 -8.73 4.82 -3.20
N GLU A 36 -8.72 3.87 -4.13
CA GLU A 36 -9.56 2.68 -4.07
C GLU A 36 -9.33 1.88 -2.78
N LEU A 37 -8.07 1.56 -2.46
CA LEU A 37 -7.73 0.85 -1.24
C LEU A 37 -8.14 1.63 0.02
N LYS A 38 -7.93 2.94 0.04
CA LYS A 38 -8.35 3.82 1.13
C LYS A 38 -9.86 3.74 1.34
N MET A 39 -10.65 3.88 0.27
CA MET A 39 -12.11 3.80 0.34
C MET A 39 -12.57 2.43 0.83
N ASN A 40 -11.92 1.36 0.39
CA ASN A 40 -12.18 0.00 0.89
C ASN A 40 -11.95 -0.09 2.41
N THR A 41 -10.81 0.41 2.91
CA THR A 41 -10.53 0.38 4.36
C THR A 41 -11.53 1.18 5.19
N ILE A 42 -12.06 2.30 4.66
CA ILE A 42 -13.10 3.10 5.32
C ILE A 42 -14.40 2.31 5.41
N SER A 43 -14.79 1.67 4.30
CA SER A 43 -15.98 0.80 4.25
C SER A 43 -15.89 -0.35 5.26
N ILE A 44 -14.76 -1.06 5.28
CA ILE A 44 -14.51 -2.16 6.21
C ILE A 44 -14.57 -1.68 7.66
N ASN A 45 -13.98 -0.51 7.96
CA ASN A 45 -14.05 0.08 9.30
C ASN A 45 -15.49 0.37 9.74
N GLY A 46 -16.33 0.91 8.84
CA GLY A 46 -17.75 1.13 9.11
C GLY A 46 -18.48 -0.16 9.46
N TYR A 47 -18.22 -1.22 8.69
CA TYR A 47 -18.78 -2.55 8.95
C TYR A 47 -18.35 -3.11 10.31
N ILE A 48 -17.05 -3.06 10.63
CA ILE A 48 -16.52 -3.53 11.92
C ILE A 48 -17.19 -2.80 13.07
N GLN A 49 -17.34 -1.47 12.98
CA GLN A 49 -17.99 -0.67 14.01
C GLN A 49 -19.44 -1.10 14.23
N THR A 50 -20.20 -1.27 13.15
CA THR A 50 -21.59 -1.77 13.23
C THR A 50 -21.67 -3.16 13.86
N LYS A 51 -20.69 -4.04 13.58
CA LYS A 51 -20.63 -5.38 14.18
C LYS A 51 -20.34 -5.33 15.69
N ILE A 52 -19.40 -4.49 16.13
CA ILE A 52 -19.09 -4.28 17.55
C ILE A 52 -20.33 -3.81 18.33
N GLU A 53 -21.10 -2.90 17.75
CA GLU A 53 -22.31 -2.36 18.36
C GLU A 53 -23.41 -3.42 18.52
N LYS A 54 -23.53 -4.33 17.54
CA LYS A 54 -24.53 -5.41 17.55
C LYS A 54 -24.12 -6.61 18.40
N GLU A 55 -22.83 -6.95 18.46
CA GLU A 55 -22.33 -8.19 19.06
C GLU A 55 -21.33 -7.94 20.22
N LYS A 56 -21.85 -7.69 21.43
CA LYS A 56 -21.03 -7.39 22.63
C LYS A 56 -19.96 -8.44 22.94
N THR A 57 -20.20 -9.72 22.61
CA THR A 57 -19.29 -10.84 22.89
C THR A 57 -17.94 -10.70 22.19
N TYR A 58 -17.87 -10.02 21.04
CA TYR A 58 -16.64 -9.87 20.26
C TYR A 58 -15.94 -8.52 20.48
N LYS A 59 -16.57 -7.62 21.24
CA LYS A 59 -16.10 -6.25 21.44
C LYS A 59 -14.67 -6.17 21.95
N SER A 60 -14.33 -6.92 23.01
CA SER A 60 -12.98 -6.84 23.62
C SER A 60 -11.86 -7.37 22.72
N ILE A 61 -12.12 -8.45 21.97
CA ILE A 61 -11.14 -9.04 21.02
C ILE A 61 -10.90 -8.07 19.87
N ILE A 62 -11.98 -7.55 19.28
CA ILE A 62 -11.91 -6.60 18.17
C ILE A 62 -11.24 -5.30 18.64
N GLU A 63 -11.58 -4.76 19.81
CA GLU A 63 -10.95 -3.55 20.37
C GLU A 63 -9.44 -3.70 20.55
N ASN A 64 -8.97 -4.84 21.06
CA ASN A 64 -7.53 -5.06 21.22
C ASN A 64 -6.80 -5.11 19.86
N ARG A 65 -7.39 -5.80 18.88
CA ARG A 65 -6.82 -5.88 17.52
C ARG A 65 -6.87 -4.53 16.80
N SER A 66 -7.95 -3.77 16.98
CA SER A 66 -8.07 -2.40 16.48
C SER A 66 -7.02 -1.46 17.08
N ARG A 67 -6.66 -1.64 18.36
CA ARG A 67 -5.57 -0.87 18.99
C ARG A 67 -4.21 -1.13 18.33
N ILE A 68 -3.88 -2.40 18.06
CA ILE A 68 -2.64 -2.79 17.36
C ILE A 68 -2.58 -2.13 15.97
N LEU A 69 -3.70 -2.16 15.24
CA LEU A 69 -3.77 -1.53 13.92
C LEU A 69 -3.60 -0.01 14.04
N LEU A 70 -4.29 0.65 14.98
CA LEU A 70 -4.19 2.09 15.21
C LEU A 70 -2.76 2.56 15.56
N GLU A 71 -2.03 1.79 16.36
CA GLU A 71 -0.62 2.08 16.67
C GLU A 71 0.26 2.00 15.43
N TYR A 72 -0.01 1.03 14.55
CA TYR A 72 0.66 0.94 13.25
C TYR A 72 0.33 2.14 12.36
N GLU A 73 -0.93 2.57 12.27
CA GLU A 73 -1.32 3.77 11.51
C GLU A 73 -0.58 5.02 12.00
N LYS A 74 -0.54 5.23 13.32
CA LYS A 74 0.18 6.36 13.92
C LYS A 74 1.68 6.31 13.60
N SER A 75 2.27 5.12 13.63
CA SER A 75 3.69 4.93 13.32
C SER A 75 3.99 5.21 11.85
N PHE A 76 3.11 4.76 10.95
CA PHE A 76 3.21 5.02 9.52
C PHE A 76 3.10 6.52 9.22
N GLU A 77 2.07 7.19 9.73
CA GLU A 77 1.86 8.63 9.54
C GLU A 77 3.07 9.46 10.02
N LYS A 78 3.70 9.05 11.12
CA LYS A 78 4.91 9.70 11.63
C LYS A 78 6.12 9.55 10.71
N LEU A 79 6.17 8.49 9.89
CA LEU A 79 7.32 8.11 9.07
C LEU A 79 7.12 8.32 7.55
N LYS A 80 5.89 8.49 7.07
CA LYS A 80 5.54 8.41 5.63
C LYS A 80 6.23 9.36 4.65
N PHE A 81 6.92 10.38 5.14
CA PHE A 81 7.71 11.31 4.34
C PHE A 81 9.11 11.54 4.93
N LYS A 82 9.63 10.54 5.66
CA LYS A 82 10.93 10.60 6.33
C LYS A 82 11.86 9.53 5.74
N GLU A 83 12.63 8.87 6.59
CA GLU A 83 13.65 7.88 6.20
C GLU A 83 13.02 6.62 5.58
N ARG A 84 13.37 6.33 4.32
CA ARG A 84 12.88 5.19 3.54
C ARG A 84 13.06 3.86 4.27
N ASP A 85 14.24 3.61 4.81
CA ASP A 85 14.56 2.37 5.52
C ASP A 85 13.67 2.14 6.73
N LYS A 86 13.35 3.22 7.47
CA LYS A 86 12.51 3.13 8.66
C LYS A 86 11.08 2.74 8.31
N ILE A 87 10.53 3.30 7.23
CA ILE A 87 9.15 2.99 6.83
C ILE A 87 9.04 1.60 6.19
N VAL A 88 10.04 1.18 5.41
CA VAL A 88 10.15 -0.19 4.88
C VAL A 88 10.24 -1.19 6.03
N LYS A 89 11.13 -0.93 7.00
CA LYS A 89 11.26 -1.78 8.20
C LYS A 89 9.97 -1.83 9.01
N LEU A 90 9.24 -0.72 9.15
CA LEU A 90 7.93 -0.69 9.81
C LEU A 90 6.93 -1.60 9.08
N ARG A 91 6.83 -1.48 7.75
CA ARG A 91 5.97 -2.33 6.90
C ARG A 91 6.28 -3.80 7.09
N ASP A 92 7.54 -4.19 6.91
CA ASP A 92 7.95 -5.59 6.92
C ASP A 92 7.85 -6.21 8.32
N SER A 93 8.24 -5.46 9.36
CA SER A 93 8.12 -5.91 10.75
C SER A 93 6.67 -6.13 11.14
N PHE A 94 5.75 -5.25 10.72
CA PHE A 94 4.33 -5.43 11.00
C PHE A 94 3.74 -6.62 10.25
N ASN A 95 4.01 -6.73 8.94
CA ASN A 95 3.59 -7.86 8.09
C ASN A 95 4.04 -9.20 8.69
N HIS A 96 5.30 -9.29 9.12
CA HIS A 96 5.87 -10.49 9.73
C HIS A 96 5.28 -10.77 11.13
N LYS A 97 5.29 -9.77 12.02
CA LYS A 97 4.81 -9.92 13.41
C LYS A 97 3.34 -10.32 13.47
N GLN A 98 2.52 -9.79 12.57
CA GLN A 98 1.10 -10.11 12.47
C GLN A 98 0.83 -11.26 11.49
N LYS A 99 1.84 -11.94 10.95
CA LYS A 99 1.70 -13.10 10.05
C LYS A 99 0.69 -12.85 8.92
N LEU A 100 0.78 -11.69 8.27
CA LEU A 100 -0.18 -11.32 7.21
C LEU A 100 0.16 -11.98 5.86
N HIS A 101 1.40 -12.44 5.71
CA HIS A 101 1.92 -13.15 4.54
C HIS A 101 1.76 -12.36 3.22
N LEU A 102 1.77 -11.02 3.30
CA LEU A 102 1.80 -10.20 2.10
C LEU A 102 3.20 -10.22 1.51
N HIS A 103 3.26 -10.40 0.19
CA HIS A 103 4.49 -10.23 -0.58
C HIS A 103 4.56 -8.80 -1.12
N PHE A 104 5.71 -8.15 -0.89
CA PHE A 104 6.03 -6.84 -1.42
C PHE A 104 7.24 -6.99 -2.34
N ASP A 105 6.99 -6.98 -3.64
CA ASP A 105 8.02 -7.07 -4.69
C ASP A 105 9.06 -5.93 -4.57
N THR A 106 8.69 -4.85 -3.87
CA THR A 106 9.46 -3.63 -3.66
C THR A 106 10.22 -3.60 -2.33
N SER A 107 10.56 -4.75 -1.76
CA SER A 107 11.39 -4.80 -0.53
C SER A 107 12.78 -4.20 -0.70
N ASN A 108 13.25 -4.07 -1.95
CA ASN A 108 14.34 -3.19 -2.36
C ASN A 108 13.79 -2.13 -3.32
N TYR A 109 13.31 -1.00 -2.78
CA TYR A 109 13.17 0.18 -3.63
C TYR A 109 14.59 0.63 -3.98
N ASP A 110 14.99 0.50 -5.25
CA ASP A 110 16.24 1.05 -5.75
C ASP A 110 16.33 2.53 -5.35
N ASP A 111 17.51 2.98 -4.92
CA ASP A 111 17.78 4.39 -4.57
C ASP A 111 17.39 5.34 -5.73
N ASN A 112 17.31 4.80 -6.95
CA ASN A 112 16.89 5.50 -8.16
C ASN A 112 15.38 5.78 -8.26
N VAL A 113 14.51 5.20 -7.41
CA VAL A 113 13.07 5.52 -7.41
C VAL A 113 12.86 6.92 -6.83
N PRO A 114 12.13 7.84 -7.49
CA PRO A 114 11.83 9.15 -6.93
C PRO A 114 11.02 9.08 -5.62
N ASP A 115 11.28 9.97 -4.66
CA ASP A 115 10.57 10.01 -3.37
C ASP A 115 9.04 10.10 -3.54
N THR A 116 8.58 10.83 -4.56
CA THR A 116 7.16 10.95 -4.87
C THR A 116 6.51 9.60 -5.20
N ILE A 117 7.20 8.76 -5.98
CA ILE A 117 6.74 7.42 -6.36
C ILE A 117 6.86 6.48 -5.16
N PHE A 118 8.00 6.50 -4.48
CA PHE A 118 8.25 5.70 -3.27
C PHE A 118 7.16 5.94 -2.23
N ASN A 119 6.86 7.19 -1.90
CA ASN A 119 5.86 7.54 -0.90
C ASN A 119 4.46 7.03 -1.27
N ARG A 120 4.09 7.06 -2.56
CA ARG A 120 2.80 6.52 -3.03
C ARG A 120 2.74 5.00 -2.93
N LEU A 121 3.82 4.32 -3.28
CA LEU A 121 3.91 2.86 -3.14
C LEU A 121 3.85 2.45 -1.67
N MET A 122 4.47 3.20 -0.77
CA MET A 122 4.35 2.96 0.67
C MET A 122 2.93 3.19 1.21
N GLU A 123 2.20 4.19 0.72
CA GLU A 123 0.77 4.37 1.04
C GLU A 123 -0.07 3.19 0.57
N ILE A 124 0.19 2.68 -0.64
CA ILE A 124 -0.48 1.48 -1.18
C ILE A 124 -0.20 0.26 -0.30
N ASP A 125 1.07 -0.02 0.02
CA ASP A 125 1.47 -1.15 0.86
C ASP A 125 0.84 -1.06 2.26
N PHE A 126 0.78 0.15 2.83
CA PHE A 126 0.11 0.40 4.09
C PHE A 126 -1.38 0.01 4.04
N TYR A 127 -2.11 0.44 3.01
CA TYR A 127 -3.51 0.07 2.89
C TYR A 127 -3.71 -1.43 2.61
N ARG A 128 -2.84 -2.08 1.84
CA ARG A 128 -2.87 -3.54 1.63
C ARG A 128 -2.69 -4.29 2.95
N ILE A 129 -1.72 -3.88 3.78
CA ILE A 129 -1.52 -4.42 5.14
C ILE A 129 -2.77 -4.23 5.99
N LYS A 130 -3.35 -3.03 5.97
CA LYS A 130 -4.53 -2.70 6.75
C LYS A 130 -5.72 -3.58 6.37
N ILE A 131 -6.03 -3.69 5.08
CA ILE A 131 -7.10 -4.54 4.57
C ILE A 131 -6.86 -5.99 5.01
N ARG A 132 -5.65 -6.53 4.79
CA ARG A 132 -5.34 -7.91 5.17
C ARG A 132 -5.48 -8.17 6.67
N PHE A 133 -5.02 -7.24 7.50
CA PHE A 133 -5.17 -7.33 8.95
C PHE A 133 -6.64 -7.29 9.36
N GLN A 134 -7.42 -6.37 8.80
CA GLN A 134 -8.86 -6.28 9.04
C GLN A 134 -9.54 -7.59 8.65
N ASP A 135 -9.24 -8.12 7.48
CA ASP A 135 -9.83 -9.33 6.93
C ASP A 135 -9.53 -10.57 7.80
N MET A 136 -8.28 -10.72 8.23
CA MET A 136 -7.85 -11.87 9.05
C MET A 136 -8.33 -11.79 10.51
N TYR A 137 -8.36 -10.61 11.11
CA TYR A 137 -8.48 -10.48 12.56
C TYR A 137 -9.72 -9.74 13.05
N LEU A 138 -10.35 -8.92 12.21
CA LEU A 138 -11.49 -8.07 12.60
C LEU A 138 -12.78 -8.52 11.91
N LEU A 139 -12.68 -8.92 10.65
CA LEU A 139 -13.75 -9.53 9.86
C LEU A 139 -13.71 -11.04 10.08
N LYS A 140 -14.09 -11.49 11.28
CA LYS A 140 -14.24 -12.91 11.55
C LYS A 140 -15.26 -13.48 10.55
N HIS A 141 -14.79 -14.21 9.54
CA HIS A 141 -15.62 -15.02 8.67
C HIS A 141 -16.11 -16.16 9.56
N GLY A 142 -17.41 -16.15 9.88
CA GLY A 142 -18.00 -17.32 10.52
C GLY A 142 -17.78 -18.49 9.57
N CYS A 143 -17.01 -19.49 9.98
CA CYS A 143 -17.34 -20.83 9.53
C CYS A 143 -18.71 -21.09 10.13
N ILE A 144 -19.73 -21.14 9.27
CA ILE A 144 -21.03 -21.76 9.59
C ILE A 144 -20.77 -23.25 9.80
#